data_AF-A0A2D1VD65-F1
#
_entry.id   AF-A0A2D1VD65-F1
#
_cell.length_a   1.000
_cell.length_b   1.000
_cell.length_c   1.000
_cell.angle_alpha   90.00
_cell.angle_beta   90.00
_cell.angle_gamma   90.00
#
_symmetry.space_group_name_H-M   'P 1'
#
loop_
_entity.id
_entity.type
_entity.pdbx_description
1 polymer ?
#
loop_
_entity_poly.entity_id
_entity_poly.type
_entity_poly.pdbx_seq_one_letter_code
_entity_poly.pdbx_strand_id
1 'polypeptide(L)'
;GKKKSADGKEQQDHYALLGLGHLRYLATEDQIRKSYREAALKYHPDKQASILLAEETDEAKQSKKDEIESHFKIIQEAYEVLMDPVKRRIYDSTDEFDDEVPSDCAPQDFFKVFGPVFMRNSRWSVTQPIPSL
;
A
#
# COMPACT_ATOMS: atom_id res chain seq x y z
N GLY A 1 -18.30 13.51 -0.60
CA GLY A 1 -18.43 13.21 -2.04
C GLY A 1 -17.09 12.69 -2.52
N LYS A 2 -17.05 11.53 -3.17
CA LYS A 2 -15.83 10.92 -3.72
C LYS A 2 -15.27 11.81 -4.84
N LYS A 3 -14.18 12.53 -4.60
CA LYS A 3 -13.41 13.16 -5.69
C LYS A 3 -12.33 12.17 -6.14
N LYS A 4 -12.53 11.61 -7.33
CA LYS A 4 -11.49 10.97 -8.12
C LYS A 4 -10.48 12.05 -8.50
N SER A 5 -9.23 11.92 -8.04
CA SER A 5 -8.12 12.71 -8.57
C SER A 5 -7.70 12.15 -9.92
N ALA A 6 -7.64 13.04 -10.91
CA ALA A 6 -7.34 12.75 -12.29
C ALA A 6 -5.86 13.05 -12.58
N ASP A 7 -5.06 11.99 -12.76
CA ASP A 7 -3.91 11.95 -13.67
C ASP A 7 -3.67 10.48 -14.09
N GLY A 8 -3.26 10.26 -15.33
CA GLY A 8 -3.47 9.04 -16.13
C GLY A 8 -2.59 7.82 -15.81
N LYS A 9 -2.47 7.46 -14.54
CA LYS A 9 -2.26 6.08 -14.06
C LYS A 9 -3.09 5.97 -12.80
N GLU A 10 -4.10 5.11 -12.76
CA GLU A 10 -4.63 4.68 -11.46
C GLU A 10 -3.43 4.17 -10.68
N GLN A 11 -2.94 4.98 -9.73
CA GLN A 11 -1.76 4.68 -8.96
C GLN A 11 -2.14 3.45 -8.15
N GLN A 12 -1.68 2.30 -8.59
CA GLN A 12 -2.14 1.04 -8.06
C GLN A 12 -1.87 1.03 -6.57
N ASP A 13 -2.88 0.67 -5.79
CA ASP A 13 -2.76 0.63 -4.35
C ASP A 13 -1.82 -0.54 -3.97
N HIS A 14 -0.55 -0.25 -3.74
CA HIS A 14 0.48 -1.23 -3.42
C HIS A 14 0.14 -2.00 -2.12
N TYR A 15 -0.49 -1.33 -1.16
CA TYR A 15 -0.94 -1.99 0.06
C TYR A 15 -2.09 -2.95 -0.25
N ALA A 16 -3.08 -2.53 -1.04
CA ALA A 16 -4.21 -3.39 -1.41
C ALA A 16 -3.78 -4.61 -2.24
N LEU A 17 -2.82 -4.44 -3.15
CA LEU A 17 -2.23 -5.54 -3.94
C LEU A 17 -1.61 -6.62 -3.06
N LEU A 18 -1.00 -6.22 -1.93
CA LEU A 18 -0.47 -7.13 -0.92
C LEU A 18 -1.50 -7.50 0.16
N GLY A 19 -2.78 -7.14 0.02
CA GLY A 19 -3.82 -7.43 1.03
C GLY A 19 -3.69 -6.61 2.33
N LEU A 20 -2.85 -5.58 2.35
CA LEU A 20 -2.58 -4.69 3.48
C LEU A 20 -3.29 -3.33 3.36
N GLY A 21 -4.25 -3.19 2.45
CA GLY A 21 -4.98 -1.93 2.21
C GLY A 21 -5.68 -1.36 3.46
N HIS A 22 -6.00 -2.20 4.45
CA HIS A 22 -6.57 -1.78 5.73
C HIS A 22 -5.53 -1.21 6.71
N LEU A 23 -4.24 -1.53 6.55
CA LEU A 23 -3.14 -1.03 7.39
C LEU A 23 -2.46 0.19 6.79
N ARG A 24 -2.38 0.28 5.45
CA ARG A 24 -1.70 1.39 4.74
C ARG A 24 -0.31 1.64 5.35
N TYR A 25 0.05 2.89 5.61
CA TYR A 25 1.32 3.30 6.22
C TYR A 25 1.59 2.70 7.60
N LEU A 26 0.58 2.15 8.29
CA LEU A 26 0.77 1.46 9.57
C LEU A 26 1.31 0.03 9.42
N ALA A 27 1.34 -0.52 8.20
CA ALA A 27 1.86 -1.86 7.97
C ALA A 27 3.35 -1.97 8.34
N THR A 28 3.73 -2.95 9.14
CA THR A 28 5.14 -3.19 9.49
C THR A 28 5.88 -3.87 8.34
N GLU A 29 7.21 -3.74 8.30
CA GLU A 29 8.03 -4.44 7.30
C GLU A 29 7.81 -5.96 7.33
N ASP A 30 7.63 -6.53 8.53
CA ASP A 30 7.36 -7.96 8.68
C ASP A 30 5.99 -8.36 8.11
N GLN A 31 4.97 -7.51 8.28
CA GLN A 31 3.66 -7.72 7.66
C GLN A 31 3.75 -7.66 6.13
N ILE A 32 4.48 -6.69 5.59
CA ILE A 32 4.73 -6.54 4.14
C ILE A 32 5.49 -7.76 3.59
N ARG A 33 6.54 -8.19 4.27
CA ARG A 33 7.32 -9.39 3.89
C ARG A 33 6.49 -10.67 3.97
N LYS A 34 5.62 -10.78 4.97
CA LYS A 34 4.73 -11.93 5.11
C LYS A 34 3.69 -11.96 3.99
N SER A 35 3.00 -10.85 3.76
CA SER A 35 1.93 -10.78 2.76
C SER A 35 2.47 -10.94 1.34
N TYR A 36 3.65 -10.39 1.03
CA TYR A 36 4.30 -10.62 -0.26
C TYR A 36 4.62 -12.10 -0.48
N ARG A 37 5.12 -12.83 0.53
CA ARG A 37 5.37 -14.27 0.41
C ARG A 37 4.07 -15.04 0.12
N GLU A 38 2.98 -14.69 0.80
CA GLU A 38 1.66 -15.31 0.58
C GLU A 38 1.11 -14.99 -0.82
N ALA A 39 1.22 -13.73 -1.26
CA ALA A 39 0.82 -13.29 -2.59
C ALA A 39 1.64 -13.98 -3.68
N ALA A 40 2.97 -14.01 -3.55
CA ALA A 40 3.86 -14.68 -4.48
C ALA A 40 3.50 -16.16 -4.59
N LEU A 41 3.28 -16.86 -3.48
CA LEU A 41 2.87 -18.27 -3.50
C LEU A 41 1.51 -18.52 -4.17
N LYS A 42 0.62 -17.53 -4.25
CA LYS A 42 -0.70 -17.64 -4.86
C LYS A 42 -0.70 -17.25 -6.34
N TYR A 43 0.08 -16.24 -6.69
CA TYR A 43 0.08 -15.61 -8.01
C TYR A 43 1.33 -15.91 -8.85
N HIS A 44 2.25 -16.75 -8.37
CA HIS A 44 3.41 -17.16 -9.17
C HIS A 44 2.98 -17.87 -10.45
N PRO A 45 3.57 -17.54 -11.62
CA PRO A 45 3.17 -18.10 -12.92
C PRO A 45 3.21 -19.64 -12.95
N ASP A 46 4.20 -20.25 -12.30
CA ASP A 46 4.32 -21.71 -12.17
C ASP A 46 3.07 -22.37 -11.55
N LYS A 47 2.47 -21.74 -10.52
CA LYS A 47 1.26 -22.26 -9.90
C LYS A 47 -0.01 -22.01 -10.71
N GLN A 48 0.03 -21.02 -11.59
CA GLN A 48 -1.09 -20.66 -12.46
C GLN A 48 -1.05 -21.40 -13.81
N ALA A 49 -0.07 -22.28 -14.03
CA ALA A 49 0.01 -23.12 -15.21
C ALA A 49 -1.27 -23.95 -15.47
N SER A 50 -1.98 -24.35 -14.41
CA SER A 50 -3.27 -25.04 -14.54
C SER A 50 -4.37 -24.19 -15.21
N ILE A 51 -4.35 -22.87 -15.04
CA ILE A 51 -5.27 -21.93 -15.68
C ILE A 51 -4.95 -21.83 -17.18
N LEU A 52 -3.67 -21.84 -17.54
CA LEU A 52 -3.24 -21.86 -18.94
C LEU A 52 -3.67 -23.14 -19.66
N LEU A 53 -3.66 -24.28 -18.97
CA LEU A 53 -4.07 -25.56 -19.54
C LEU A 53 -5.59 -25.68 -19.76
N ALA A 54 -6.39 -24.80 -19.15
CA ALA A 54 -7.85 -24.80 -19.31
C ALA A 54 -8.33 -24.10 -20.59
N GLU A 55 -7.47 -23.33 -21.25
CA GLU A 55 -7.80 -22.59 -22.47
C GLU A 55 -7.62 -23.47 -23.72
N GLU A 56 -8.59 -23.42 -24.65
CA GLU A 56 -8.61 -24.30 -25.82
C GLU A 56 -7.75 -23.78 -26.98
N THR A 57 -7.64 -22.47 -27.16
CA THR A 57 -6.91 -21.84 -28.27
C THR A 57 -5.55 -21.32 -27.82
N ASP A 58 -4.56 -21.35 -28.72
CA ASP A 58 -3.22 -20.84 -28.43
C ASP A 58 -3.22 -19.33 -28.19
N GLU A 59 -4.12 -18.59 -28.83
CA GLU A 59 -4.35 -17.16 -28.59
C GLU A 59 -4.86 -16.89 -27.17
N ALA A 60 -5.84 -17.67 -26.68
CA ALA A 60 -6.36 -17.52 -25.33
C ALA A 60 -5.31 -17.90 -24.26
N LYS A 61 -4.52 -18.95 -24.51
CA LYS A 61 -3.39 -19.32 -23.65
C LYS A 61 -2.37 -18.19 -23.54
N GLN A 62 -2.02 -17.57 -24.67
CA GLN A 62 -1.07 -16.46 -24.68
C GLN A 62 -1.62 -15.25 -23.94
N SER A 63 -2.89 -14.86 -24.19
CA SER A 63 -3.54 -13.76 -23.46
C SER A 63 -3.54 -14.01 -21.95
N LYS A 64 -3.87 -15.23 -21.51
CA LYS A 64 -3.86 -15.58 -20.08
C LYS A 64 -2.47 -15.57 -19.50
N LYS A 65 -1.46 -16.04 -20.23
CA LYS A 65 -0.07 -15.98 -19.78
C LYS A 65 0.37 -14.53 -19.56
N ASP A 66 0.05 -13.64 -20.49
CA ASP A 66 0.38 -12.23 -20.39
C ASP A 66 -0.34 -11.54 -19.20
N GLU A 67 -1.62 -11.88 -18.95
CA GLU A 67 -2.37 -11.41 -17.77
C GLU A 67 -1.70 -11.83 -16.45
N ILE A 68 -1.27 -13.09 -16.36
CA ILE A 68 -0.63 -13.67 -15.16
C ILE A 68 0.73 -13.01 -14.90
N GLU A 69 1.55 -12.89 -15.94
CA GLU A 69 2.86 -12.26 -15.85
C GLU A 69 2.74 -10.78 -15.47
N SER A 70 1.80 -10.06 -16.07
CA SER A 70 1.49 -8.66 -15.75
C SER A 70 1.05 -8.49 -14.30
N HIS A 71 0.14 -9.35 -13.82
CA HIS A 71 -0.34 -9.30 -12.44
C HIS A 71 0.77 -9.60 -11.43
N PHE A 72 1.63 -10.58 -11.72
CA PHE A 72 2.77 -10.90 -10.86
C PHE A 72 3.79 -9.75 -10.81
N LYS A 73 4.06 -9.11 -11.95
CA LYS A 73 4.94 -7.94 -12.04
C LYS A 73 4.44 -6.79 -11.17
N ILE A 74 3.13 -6.54 -11.18
CA ILE A 74 2.48 -5.52 -10.34
C ILE A 74 2.68 -5.81 -8.84
N ILE A 75 2.53 -7.07 -8.41
CA ILE A 75 2.77 -7.49 -7.02
C ILE A 75 4.24 -7.27 -6.64
N GLN A 76 5.16 -7.57 -7.56
CA GLN A 76 6.59 -7.38 -7.34
C GLN A 76 6.94 -5.89 -7.18
N GLU A 77 6.44 -5.02 -8.07
CA GLU A 77 6.60 -3.56 -7.94
C GLU A 77 6.05 -3.04 -6.62
N ALA A 78 4.86 -3.50 -6.20
CA ALA A 78 4.28 -3.11 -4.91
C ALA A 78 5.20 -3.47 -3.74
N TYR A 79 5.79 -4.66 -3.73
CA TYR A 79 6.73 -5.07 -2.69
C TYR A 79 8.03 -4.26 -2.72
N GLU A 80 8.58 -3.99 -3.91
CA GLU A 80 9.81 -3.20 -4.07
C GLU A 80 9.65 -1.75 -3.59
N VAL A 81 8.47 -1.16 -3.79
CA VAL A 81 8.14 0.19 -3.29
C VAL A 81 7.93 0.16 -1.77
N LEU A 82 7.18 -0.80 -1.25
CA LEU A 82 6.80 -0.83 0.16
C LEU A 82 7.90 -1.32 1.11
N MET A 83 8.87 -2.08 0.63
CA MET A 83 10.00 -2.54 1.45
C MET A 83 11.14 -1.55 1.56
N ASP A 84 11.30 -0.66 0.58
CA ASP A 84 12.32 0.39 0.64
C ASP A 84 11.75 1.57 1.45
N PRO A 85 12.34 1.93 2.61
CA PRO A 85 11.79 2.99 3.46
C PRO A 85 11.69 4.35 2.76
N VAL A 86 12.59 4.64 1.82
CA VAL A 86 12.62 5.89 1.07
C VAL A 86 11.51 5.90 0.02
N LYS A 87 11.41 4.83 -0.79
CA LYS A 87 10.35 4.72 -1.81
C LYS A 87 8.97 4.66 -1.16
N ARG A 88 8.85 3.93 -0.06
CA ARG A 88 7.62 3.83 0.72
C ARG A 88 7.18 5.20 1.21
N ARG A 89 8.09 6.02 1.74
CA ARG A 89 7.77 7.39 2.17
C ARG A 89 7.31 8.26 1.01
N ILE A 90 7.98 8.18 -0.15
CA ILE A 90 7.57 8.92 -1.35
C ILE A 90 6.17 8.51 -1.78
N TYR A 91 5.90 7.20 -1.81
CA TYR A 91 4.57 6.67 -2.13
C TYR A 91 3.52 7.12 -1.11
N ASP A 92 3.81 6.99 0.18
CA ASP A 92 2.93 7.39 1.27
C ASP A 92 2.61 8.90 1.26
N SER A 93 3.50 9.73 0.71
CA SER A 93 3.31 11.18 0.56
C SER A 93 2.31 11.60 -0.51
N THR A 94 1.89 10.69 -1.39
CA THR A 94 0.86 10.99 -2.40
C THR A 94 -0.57 10.77 -1.89
N ASP A 95 -0.73 10.18 -0.71
CA ASP A 95 -2.02 9.98 -0.08
C ASP A 95 -2.63 11.31 0.39
N GLU A 96 -3.97 11.37 0.39
CA GLU A 96 -4.66 12.48 1.05
C GLU A 96 -4.24 12.56 2.53
N PHE A 97 -3.74 13.73 2.92
CA PHE A 97 -3.30 14.02 4.27
C PHE A 97 -3.97 15.31 4.74
N ASP A 98 -4.49 15.29 5.96
CA ASP A 98 -5.03 16.47 6.61
C ASP A 98 -3.87 17.19 7.32
N ASP A 99 -3.54 18.39 6.86
CA ASP A 99 -2.46 19.21 7.43
C ASP A 99 -2.99 20.23 8.45
N GLU A 100 -4.29 20.23 8.79
CA GLU A 100 -4.86 21.27 9.65
C GLU A 100 -4.39 21.13 11.11
N VAL A 101 -3.72 22.16 11.62
CA VAL A 101 -3.30 22.25 13.01
C VAL A 101 -4.16 23.31 13.72
N PRO A 102 -4.86 22.96 14.82
CA PRO A 102 -5.60 23.93 15.63
C PRO A 102 -4.69 25.05 16.13
N SER A 103 -5.17 26.30 16.07
CA SER A 103 -4.38 27.47 16.44
C SER A 103 -4.38 27.77 17.95
N ASP A 104 -5.42 27.36 18.68
CA ASP A 104 -5.56 27.63 20.11
C ASP A 104 -6.38 26.53 20.80
N CYS A 105 -6.08 26.27 22.08
CA CYS A 105 -6.86 25.39 22.95
C CYS A 105 -6.65 25.77 24.43
N ALA A 106 -7.66 25.54 25.26
CA ALA A 106 -7.49 25.68 26.71
C ALA A 106 -6.44 24.67 27.22
N PRO A 107 -5.59 25.02 28.21
CA PRO A 107 -4.54 24.13 28.69
C PRO A 107 -5.04 22.74 29.12
N GLN A 108 -6.24 22.65 29.71
CA GLN A 108 -6.85 21.38 30.10
C GLN A 108 -7.25 20.48 28.91
N ASP A 109 -7.45 21.06 27.73
CA ASP A 109 -7.87 20.35 26.51
C ASP A 109 -6.70 20.04 25.57
N PHE A 110 -5.46 20.41 25.94
CA PHE A 110 -4.26 20.28 25.11
C PHE A 110 -4.14 18.87 24.49
N PHE A 111 -4.15 17.83 25.31
CA PHE A 111 -4.01 16.44 24.86
C PHE A 111 -5.18 15.98 23.98
N LYS A 112 -6.38 16.49 24.24
CA LYS A 112 -7.59 16.15 23.47
C LYS A 112 -7.57 16.79 22.08
N VAL A 113 -7.10 18.04 21.98
CA VAL A 113 -7.07 18.81 20.73
C VAL A 113 -5.84 18.44 19.89
N PHE A 114 -4.66 18.41 20.51
CA PHE A 114 -3.39 18.20 19.80
C PHE A 114 -2.99 16.73 19.70
N GLY A 115 -3.52 15.83 20.54
CA GLY A 115 -3.23 14.39 20.48
C GLY A 115 -3.52 13.78 19.10
N PRO A 116 -4.73 13.95 18.52
CA PRO A 116 -5.03 13.46 17.17
C PRO A 116 -4.12 14.05 16.08
N VAL A 117 -3.78 15.33 16.19
CA VAL A 117 -2.88 16.03 15.24
C VAL A 117 -1.48 15.44 15.32
N PHE A 118 -0.99 15.21 16.53
CA PHE A 118 0.31 14.57 16.76
C PHE A 118 0.34 13.15 16.19
N MET A 119 -0.68 12.34 16.46
CA MET A 119 -0.80 10.98 15.94
C MET A 119 -0.92 10.94 14.42
N ARG A 120 -1.57 11.93 13.80
CA ARG A 120 -1.64 12.03 12.34
C ARG A 120 -0.28 12.38 11.73
N ASN A 121 0.42 13.36 12.29
CA ASN A 121 1.75 13.78 11.85
C ASN A 121 2.85 12.75 12.16
N SER A 122 2.56 11.83 13.08
CA SER A 122 3.43 10.73 13.47
C SER A 122 3.87 9.85 12.29
N ARG A 123 3.07 9.79 11.21
CA ARG A 123 3.40 9.12 9.93
C ARG A 123 4.74 9.56 9.35
N TRP A 124 5.13 10.82 9.56
CA TRP A 124 6.35 11.40 9.00
C TRP A 124 7.57 11.23 9.91
N SER A 125 7.40 10.67 11.11
CA SER A 125 8.50 10.47 12.05
C SER A 125 9.48 9.39 11.56
N VAL A 126 10.75 9.76 11.49
CA VAL A 126 11.89 8.84 11.28
C VAL A 126 12.19 7.98 12.51
N THR A 127 11.83 8.44 13.70
CA THR A 127 12.15 7.77 14.96
C THR A 127 10.91 7.09 15.51
N GLN A 128 11.00 5.78 15.74
CA GLN A 128 9.93 4.93 16.24
C GLN A 128 10.44 4.14 17.47
N PRO A 129 9.61 3.84 18.49
CA PRO A 129 8.21 4.26 18.62
C PRO A 129 8.10 5.75 18.99
N ILE A 130 7.00 6.35 18.58
CA ILE A 130 6.72 7.78 18.77
C ILE A 130 6.15 7.95 20.18
N PRO A 131 6.67 8.90 20.99
CA PRO A 131 6.08 9.20 22.30
C PRO A 131 4.62 9.62 22.14
N SER A 132 3.70 9.05 22.93
CA SER A 132 2.33 9.56 22.99
C SER A 132 2.27 10.86 23.78
N LEU A 133 1.43 11.80 23.32
CA LEU A 133 1.03 12.96 24.12
C LEU A 133 0.01 12.53 25.19
#